data_AF-A0A821KIM3-F1
#
_entry.id   AF-A0A821KIM3-F1
#
_cell.length_a   1.000
_cell.length_b   1.000
_cell.length_c   1.000
_cell.angle_alpha   90.00
_cell.angle_beta   90.00
_cell.angle_gamma   90.00
#
_symmetry.space_group_name_H-M   'P 1'
#
loop_
_entity.id
_entity.type
_entity.pdbx_description
1 polymer ?
#
loop_
_entity_poly.entity_id
_entity_poly.type
_entity_poly.pdbx_seq_one_letter_code
_entity_poly.pdbx_strand_id
1 'polypeptide(L)'
;MTDLIAVMGTLVDSQGHILIDGIYDDVAPLLAEEEGLYNQITFDVSAYCSEAGVRRTIQTEKEKILMHRWRYPSLSLHGIQGAFDGCGCKTVIPRHVIGKFSIRIVPNMKISTVEKLVEDHVKKIMKARNTPNKVSVKLEHGGNYWIADPNNPQYVAARKATVAVHGIEPDLTREGGSIPITLTFQEQT
;
A
#
# COMPACT_ATOMS: atom_id res chain seq x y z
N MET A 1 9.60 23.28 -5.06
CA MET A 1 10.47 22.10 -4.84
C MET A 1 10.80 21.90 -3.37
N THR A 2 11.41 22.86 -2.66
CA THR A 2 11.77 22.70 -1.24
C THR A 2 10.60 22.26 -0.36
N ASP A 3 9.43 22.90 -0.48
CA ASP A 3 8.25 22.53 0.30
C ASP A 3 7.71 21.15 -0.06
N LEU A 4 7.70 20.80 -1.35
CA LEU A 4 7.23 19.50 -1.81
C LEU A 4 8.09 18.37 -1.24
N ILE A 5 9.42 18.50 -1.29
CA ILE A 5 10.34 17.51 -0.73
C ILE A 5 10.15 17.37 0.78
N ALA A 6 9.97 18.49 1.50
CA ALA A 6 9.70 18.46 2.93
C ALA A 6 8.41 17.71 3.25
N VAL A 7 7.32 17.98 2.51
CA VAL A 7 6.04 17.29 2.69
C VAL A 7 6.16 15.80 2.35
N MET A 8 6.74 15.44 1.22
CA MET A 8 6.88 14.03 0.82
C MET A 8 7.77 13.24 1.78
N GLY A 9 8.80 13.87 2.34
CA GLY A 9 9.70 13.27 3.33
C GLY A 9 9.08 13.04 4.71
N THR A 10 7.88 13.59 4.98
CA THR A 10 7.15 13.35 6.24
C THR A 10 5.99 12.38 6.08
N LEU A 11 5.85 11.69 4.93
CA LEU A 11 4.74 10.76 4.71
C LEU A 11 5.03 9.34 5.23
N VAL A 12 6.26 8.88 5.12
CA VAL A 12 6.68 7.52 5.47
C VAL A 12 8.13 7.53 5.92
N ASP A 13 8.49 6.71 6.89
CA ASP A 13 9.87 6.57 7.36
C ASP A 13 10.69 5.54 6.57
N SER A 14 11.96 5.37 6.94
CA SER A 14 12.88 4.41 6.31
C SER A 14 12.52 2.94 6.52
N GLN A 15 11.63 2.63 7.47
CA GLN A 15 11.15 1.29 7.79
C GLN A 15 9.74 1.03 7.22
N GLY A 16 9.23 1.94 6.38
CA GLY A 16 7.92 1.80 5.76
C GLY A 16 6.74 2.12 6.68
N HIS A 17 6.98 2.70 7.87
CA HIS A 17 5.92 3.16 8.75
C HIS A 17 5.37 4.50 8.25
N ILE A 18 4.05 4.56 8.07
CA ILE A 18 3.36 5.77 7.58
C ILE A 18 3.26 6.77 8.73
N LEU A 19 3.75 7.98 8.51
CA LEU A 19 3.88 9.02 9.53
C LEU A 19 2.67 9.97 9.61
N ILE A 20 1.55 9.57 9.02
CA ILE A 20 0.31 10.34 9.02
C ILE A 20 -0.47 9.99 10.28
N ASP A 21 -0.69 10.98 11.14
CA ASP A 21 -1.42 10.81 12.39
C ASP A 21 -2.80 10.17 12.13
N GLY A 22 -3.15 9.13 12.90
CA GLY A 22 -4.45 8.43 12.82
C GLY A 22 -4.58 7.40 11.68
N ILE A 23 -3.58 7.22 10.83
CA ILE A 23 -3.69 6.31 9.66
C ILE A 23 -3.87 4.83 10.04
N TYR A 24 -3.44 4.44 11.24
CA TYR A 24 -3.52 3.07 11.74
C TYR A 24 -4.73 2.82 12.64
N ASP A 25 -5.52 3.84 12.98
CA ASP A 25 -6.59 3.74 13.99
C ASP A 25 -7.71 2.78 13.54
N ASP A 26 -8.04 2.81 12.25
CA ASP A 26 -9.07 1.96 11.65
C ASP A 26 -8.51 0.62 11.14
N VAL A 27 -7.21 0.34 11.32
CA VAL A 27 -6.62 -0.91 10.83
C VAL A 27 -7.06 -2.07 11.71
N ALA A 28 -7.67 -3.10 11.11
CA ALA A 28 -8.15 -4.28 11.85
C ALA A 28 -7.05 -4.90 12.75
N PRO A 29 -7.37 -5.29 13.99
CA PRO A 29 -6.39 -5.95 14.87
C PRO A 29 -5.99 -7.31 14.32
N LEU A 30 -4.74 -7.71 14.55
CA LEU A 30 -4.29 -9.07 14.22
C LEU A 30 -4.87 -10.05 15.25
N LEU A 31 -5.69 -10.99 14.79
CA LEU A 31 -6.23 -12.07 15.62
C LEU A 31 -5.30 -13.28 15.59
N ALA A 32 -5.25 -14.06 16.68
CA ALA A 32 -4.42 -15.26 16.76
C ALA A 32 -4.75 -16.30 15.67
N GLU A 33 -6.04 -16.40 15.30
CA GLU A 33 -6.50 -17.25 14.20
C GLU A 33 -5.95 -16.79 12.85
N GLU A 34 -5.94 -15.47 12.60
CA GLU A 34 -5.37 -14.90 11.37
C GLU A 34 -3.85 -15.08 11.34
N GLU A 35 -3.16 -14.86 12.47
CA GLU A 35 -1.72 -15.06 12.61
C GLU A 35 -1.30 -16.49 12.26
N GLY A 36 -2.08 -17.48 12.71
CA GLY A 36 -1.85 -18.90 12.42
C GLY A 36 -1.88 -19.25 10.93
N LEU A 37 -2.61 -18.48 10.10
CA LEU A 37 -2.68 -18.72 8.65
C LEU A 37 -1.35 -18.42 7.96
N TYR A 38 -0.63 -17.37 8.37
CA TYR A 38 0.65 -17.00 7.76
C TYR A 38 1.75 -18.04 7.99
N ASN A 39 1.69 -18.77 9.11
CA ASN A 39 2.65 -19.83 9.43
C ASN A 39 2.58 -20.98 8.43
N GLN A 40 1.38 -21.32 7.96
CA GLN A 40 1.12 -22.44 7.05
C GLN A 40 1.56 -22.18 5.61
N ILE A 41 1.71 -20.91 5.24
CA ILE A 41 2.02 -20.51 3.86
C ILE A 41 3.47 -20.85 3.51
N THR A 42 3.64 -21.47 2.36
CA THR A 42 4.95 -21.77 1.77
C THR A 42 5.47 -20.51 1.09
N PHE A 43 6.51 -19.90 1.66
CA PHE A 43 7.13 -18.70 1.11
C PHE A 43 8.63 -18.67 1.42
N ASP A 44 9.44 -18.76 0.38
CA ASP A 44 10.90 -18.65 0.47
C ASP A 44 11.32 -17.18 0.31
N VAL A 45 11.77 -16.59 1.41
CA VAL A 45 12.22 -15.18 1.46
C VAL A 45 13.46 -14.95 0.58
N SER A 46 14.37 -15.94 0.49
CA SER A 46 15.58 -15.84 -0.32
C SER A 46 15.25 -15.86 -1.81
N ALA A 47 14.40 -16.80 -2.23
CA ALA A 47 13.91 -16.86 -3.61
C ALA A 47 13.16 -15.57 -3.98
N TYR A 48 12.27 -15.10 -3.11
CA TYR A 48 11.55 -13.84 -3.31
C TYR A 48 12.48 -12.63 -3.47
N CYS A 49 13.49 -12.50 -2.62
CA CYS A 49 14.48 -11.42 -2.73
C CYS A 49 15.28 -11.51 -4.03
N SER A 50 15.67 -12.73 -4.44
CA SER A 50 16.40 -12.98 -5.68
C SER A 50 15.59 -12.58 -6.91
N GLU A 51 14.32 -12.96 -6.97
CA GLU A 51 13.41 -12.60 -8.06
C GLU A 51 13.12 -11.10 -8.12
N ALA A 52 12.96 -10.46 -6.95
CA ALA A 52 12.78 -9.02 -6.86
C ALA A 52 14.06 -8.21 -7.13
N GLY A 53 15.22 -8.86 -7.25
CA GLY A 53 16.51 -8.19 -7.46
C GLY A 53 16.97 -7.36 -6.26
N VAL A 54 16.56 -7.71 -5.04
CA VAL A 54 16.90 -6.99 -3.80
C VAL A 54 17.74 -7.86 -2.88
N ARG A 55 18.66 -7.24 -2.14
CA ARG A 55 19.47 -7.96 -1.14
C ARG A 55 18.66 -8.40 0.07
N ARG A 56 17.68 -7.59 0.48
CA ARG A 56 16.78 -7.86 1.60
C ARG A 56 15.52 -7.01 1.48
N THR A 57 14.45 -7.49 2.08
CA THR A 57 13.22 -6.73 2.33
C THR A 57 13.34 -5.88 3.60
N ILE A 58 12.37 -4.99 3.83
CA ILE A 58 12.27 -4.17 5.06
C ILE A 58 12.10 -5.09 6.29
N GLN A 59 11.24 -6.09 6.17
CA GLN A 59 11.03 -7.13 7.17
C GLN A 59 11.86 -8.37 6.82
N THR A 60 12.38 -9.10 7.80
CA THR A 60 13.18 -10.33 7.58
C THR A 60 12.35 -11.60 7.71
N GLU A 61 11.38 -11.60 8.62
CA GLU A 61 10.55 -12.77 8.91
C GLU A 61 9.46 -12.96 7.85
N LYS A 62 9.25 -14.20 7.41
CA LYS A 62 8.25 -14.60 6.41
C LYS A 62 6.88 -13.98 6.72
N GLU A 63 6.40 -14.22 7.94
CA GLU A 63 5.08 -13.82 8.42
C GLU A 63 4.93 -12.30 8.36
N LYS A 64 5.97 -11.57 8.77
CA LYS A 64 5.98 -10.10 8.71
C LYS A 64 5.95 -9.59 7.27
N ILE A 65 6.72 -10.18 6.37
CA ILE A 65 6.70 -9.81 4.95
C ILE A 65 5.30 -9.98 4.37
N LEU A 66 4.68 -11.15 4.61
CA LEU A 66 3.32 -11.44 4.12
C LEU A 66 2.27 -10.51 4.76
N MET A 67 2.32 -10.30 6.07
CA MET A 67 1.41 -9.37 6.75
C MET A 67 1.55 -7.94 6.23
N HIS A 68 2.77 -7.43 6.06
CA HIS A 68 2.99 -6.08 5.52
C HIS A 68 2.56 -5.93 4.05
N ARG A 69 2.55 -7.02 3.28
CA ARG A 69 2.00 -7.03 1.92
C ARG A 69 0.48 -7.07 1.89
N TRP A 70 -0.15 -7.82 2.79
CA TRP A 70 -1.54 -8.22 2.64
C TRP A 70 -2.51 -7.50 3.57
N ARG A 71 -2.07 -7.16 4.78
CA ARG A 71 -2.98 -6.76 5.88
C ARG A 71 -2.62 -5.47 6.58
N TYR A 72 -1.41 -4.94 6.41
CA TYR A 72 -1.04 -3.59 6.87
C TYR A 72 -1.03 -2.60 5.71
N PRO A 73 -1.41 -1.33 5.95
CA PRO A 73 -1.31 -0.33 4.90
C PRO A 73 0.15 -0.04 4.56
N SER A 74 0.38 0.39 3.32
CA SER A 74 1.70 0.81 2.84
C SER A 74 1.60 2.09 2.05
N LEU A 75 2.68 2.89 2.03
CA LEU A 75 2.78 4.13 1.27
C LEU A 75 3.97 4.05 0.32
N SER A 76 3.78 4.47 -0.93
CA SER A 76 4.84 4.55 -1.93
C SER A 76 4.88 5.91 -2.60
N LEU A 77 6.06 6.50 -2.72
CA LEU A 77 6.30 7.74 -3.46
C LEU A 77 6.64 7.39 -4.92
N HIS A 78 5.89 7.94 -5.88
CA HIS A 78 6.00 7.58 -7.30
C HIS A 78 6.86 8.56 -8.10
N GLY A 79 6.91 9.82 -7.67
CA GLY A 79 7.74 10.84 -8.32
C GLY A 79 7.15 12.23 -8.26
N ILE A 80 7.76 13.14 -9.04
CA ILE A 80 7.43 14.57 -9.06
C ILE A 80 7.25 15.02 -10.51
N GLN A 81 6.08 15.55 -10.83
CA GLN A 81 5.77 16.16 -12.12
C GLN A 81 5.99 17.67 -12.07
N GLY A 82 6.52 18.24 -13.15
CA GLY A 82 6.74 19.69 -13.31
C GLY A 82 8.12 20.19 -12.87
N ALA A 83 8.95 19.29 -12.34
CA ALA A 83 10.38 19.55 -12.10
C ALA A 83 11.22 19.16 -13.32
N PHE A 84 12.54 19.21 -13.20
CA PHE A 84 13.46 18.67 -14.20
C PHE A 84 13.70 17.18 -13.92
N ASP A 85 13.28 16.32 -14.85
CA ASP A 85 13.32 14.85 -14.77
C ASP A 85 14.12 14.21 -15.94
N GLY A 86 14.69 15.03 -16.82
CA GLY A 86 15.55 14.57 -17.92
C GLY A 86 17.01 14.36 -17.50
N CYS A 87 17.80 13.75 -18.38
CA CYS A 87 19.24 13.57 -18.16
C CYS A 87 19.99 14.92 -18.18
N GLY A 88 21.10 14.99 -17.43
CA GLY A 88 22.00 16.14 -17.42
C GLY A 88 21.71 17.12 -16.28
N CYS A 89 21.99 18.40 -16.52
CA CYS A 89 21.84 19.46 -15.51
C CYS A 89 20.97 20.61 -16.03
N LYS A 90 20.16 21.19 -15.15
CA LYS A 90 19.34 22.36 -15.46
C LYS A 90 19.27 23.29 -14.25
N THR A 91 19.72 24.53 -14.40
CA THR A 91 19.69 25.55 -13.35
C THR A 91 18.31 26.22 -13.31
N VAL A 92 17.31 25.52 -12.77
CA VAL A 92 15.91 25.96 -12.78
C VAL A 92 15.26 25.85 -11.41
N ILE A 93 14.42 26.82 -11.07
CA ILE A 93 13.47 26.75 -9.95
C ILE A 93 12.07 26.49 -10.53
N PRO A 94 11.49 25.29 -10.36
CA PRO A 94 10.17 24.99 -10.88
C PRO A 94 9.07 25.88 -10.28
N ARG A 95 8.26 26.52 -11.13
CA ARG A 95 7.15 27.40 -10.70
C ARG A 95 5.99 26.64 -10.03
N HIS A 96 5.80 25.38 -10.40
CA HIS A 96 4.69 24.53 -9.95
C HIS A 96 5.12 23.07 -10.09
N VAL A 97 4.85 22.27 -9.07
CA VAL A 97 5.22 20.84 -9.03
C VAL A 97 4.13 20.02 -8.36
N ILE A 98 4.00 18.76 -8.78
CA ILE A 98 3.01 17.81 -8.25
C ILE A 98 3.78 16.57 -7.78
N GLY A 99 3.76 16.31 -6.47
CA GLY A 99 4.23 15.04 -5.92
C GLY A 99 3.15 13.97 -6.05
N LYS A 100 3.54 12.76 -6.44
CA LYS A 100 2.65 11.62 -6.59
C LYS A 100 3.02 10.53 -5.60
N PHE A 101 2.04 10.01 -4.89
CA PHE A 101 2.18 8.88 -3.99
C PHE A 101 0.85 8.13 -3.91
N SER A 102 0.88 6.92 -3.34
CA SER A 102 -0.34 6.16 -3.06
C SER A 102 -0.26 5.50 -1.70
N ILE A 103 -1.42 5.28 -1.08
CA ILE A 103 -1.58 4.46 0.11
C ILE A 103 -2.39 3.22 -0.28
N ARG A 104 -1.85 2.02 -0.02
CA ARG A 104 -2.64 0.78 -0.06
C ARG A 104 -3.43 0.70 1.23
N ILE A 105 -4.75 0.71 1.12
CA ILE A 105 -5.65 0.56 2.27
C ILE A 105 -5.96 -0.92 2.52
N VAL A 106 -6.30 -1.22 3.76
CA VAL A 106 -6.60 -2.58 4.25
C VAL A 106 -7.97 -2.59 4.94
N PRO A 107 -8.51 -3.76 5.32
CA PRO A 107 -9.84 -3.85 5.92
C PRO A 107 -10.08 -2.83 7.03
N ASN A 108 -11.32 -2.33 7.07
CA ASN A 108 -11.86 -1.28 7.95
C ASN A 108 -11.41 0.17 7.66
N MET A 109 -10.34 0.39 6.87
CA MET A 109 -9.95 1.74 6.48
C MET A 109 -10.93 2.33 5.45
N LYS A 110 -11.45 3.54 5.71
CA LYS A 110 -12.33 4.26 4.79
C LYS A 110 -11.54 5.26 3.95
N ILE A 111 -11.77 5.25 2.63
CA ILE A 111 -11.10 6.15 1.68
C ILE A 111 -11.24 7.62 2.10
N SER A 112 -12.45 8.04 2.47
CA SER A 112 -12.73 9.43 2.90
C SER A 112 -12.00 9.83 4.18
N THR A 113 -11.85 8.91 5.14
CA THR A 113 -11.05 9.13 6.34
C THR A 113 -9.59 9.32 5.97
N VAL A 114 -9.03 8.40 5.16
CA VAL A 114 -7.62 8.45 4.72
C VAL A 114 -7.32 9.73 3.96
N GLU A 115 -8.19 10.14 3.04
CA GLU A 115 -8.06 11.39 2.29
C GLU A 115 -7.96 12.60 3.23
N LYS A 116 -8.86 12.67 4.22
CA LYS A 116 -8.86 13.75 5.21
C LYS A 116 -7.57 13.75 6.05
N LEU A 117 -7.14 12.59 6.54
CA LEU A 117 -5.91 12.48 7.33
C LEU A 117 -4.68 12.94 6.54
N VAL A 118 -4.60 12.57 5.26
CA VAL A 118 -3.53 13.03 4.35
C VAL A 118 -3.59 14.54 4.16
N GLU A 119 -4.78 15.10 3.90
CA GLU A 119 -4.95 16.54 3.70
C GLU A 119 -4.55 17.35 4.95
N ASP A 120 -4.99 16.91 6.12
CA ASP A 120 -4.69 17.52 7.41
C ASP A 120 -3.18 17.46 7.72
N HIS A 121 -2.52 16.33 7.42
CA HIS A 121 -1.08 16.18 7.55
C HIS A 121 -0.32 17.17 6.67
N VAL A 122 -0.67 17.26 5.38
CA VAL A 122 -0.01 18.20 4.45
C VAL A 122 -0.21 19.65 4.90
N LYS A 123 -1.42 20.02 5.33
CA LYS A 123 -1.72 21.35 5.87
C LYS A 123 -0.90 21.67 7.11
N LYS A 124 -0.77 20.71 8.05
CA LYS A 124 0.05 20.83 9.26
C LYS A 124 1.51 21.13 8.92
N ILE A 125 2.11 20.36 8.01
CA ILE A 125 3.50 20.56 7.58
C ILE A 125 3.69 21.91 6.89
N MET A 126 2.80 22.29 5.97
CA MET A 126 2.89 23.57 5.25
C MET A 126 2.76 24.77 6.19
N LYS A 127 1.84 24.70 7.17
CA LYS A 127 1.69 25.72 8.21
C LYS A 127 2.95 25.85 9.06
N ALA A 128 3.53 24.74 9.51
CA ALA A 128 4.75 24.73 10.32
C ALA A 128 5.95 25.35 9.58
N ARG A 129 5.98 25.25 8.25
CA ARG A 129 7.04 25.82 7.41
C ARG A 129 6.88 27.32 7.15
N ASN A 130 5.73 27.92 7.49
CA ASN A 130 5.44 29.33 7.25
C ASN A 130 5.76 29.77 5.80
N THR A 131 5.43 28.92 4.83
CA THR A 131 5.75 29.16 3.42
C THR A 131 4.67 30.02 2.74
N PRO A 132 5.03 30.93 1.82
CA PRO A 132 4.07 31.70 1.03
C PRO A 132 3.46 30.90 -0.12
N ASN A 133 3.94 29.68 -0.38
CA ASN A 133 3.49 28.85 -1.49
C ASN A 133 2.10 28.25 -1.22
N LYS A 134 1.33 28.05 -2.30
CA LYS A 134 0.02 27.38 -2.23
C LYS A 134 0.20 25.86 -2.36
N VAL A 135 -0.66 25.11 -1.67
CA VAL A 135 -0.77 23.65 -1.80
C VAL A 135 -2.23 23.25 -1.95
N SER A 136 -2.47 22.19 -2.71
CA SER A 136 -3.73 21.45 -2.71
C SER A 136 -3.39 19.95 -2.73
N VAL A 137 -4.23 19.16 -2.07
CA VAL A 137 -4.19 17.70 -2.11
C VAL A 137 -5.45 17.24 -2.83
N LYS A 138 -5.32 16.25 -3.71
CA LYS A 138 -6.43 15.69 -4.46
C LYS A 138 -6.26 14.19 -4.57
N LEU A 139 -7.31 13.44 -4.26
CA LEU A 139 -7.39 12.02 -4.56
C LEU A 139 -7.72 11.81 -6.05
N GLU A 140 -6.83 11.16 -6.79
CA GLU A 140 -7.09 10.83 -8.21
C GLU A 140 -7.82 9.49 -8.38
N HIS A 141 -7.51 8.49 -7.54
CA HIS A 141 -8.14 7.18 -7.58
C HIS A 141 -8.30 6.62 -6.16
N GLY A 142 -9.52 6.23 -5.81
CA GLY A 142 -9.84 5.52 -4.58
C GLY A 142 -10.53 4.20 -4.89
N GLY A 143 -9.88 3.08 -4.59
CA GLY A 143 -10.46 1.74 -4.66
C GLY A 143 -10.53 1.14 -3.27
N ASN A 144 -11.66 0.52 -2.91
CA ASN A 144 -11.80 -0.12 -1.61
C ASN A 144 -11.02 -1.45 -1.57
N TYR A 145 -10.70 -1.93 -0.37
CA TYR A 145 -10.18 -3.29 -0.21
C TYR A 145 -11.28 -4.31 -0.57
N TRP A 146 -10.87 -5.55 -0.85
CA TRP A 146 -11.79 -6.65 -1.13
C TRP A 146 -11.37 -7.91 -0.37
N ILE A 147 -12.35 -8.65 0.14
CA ILE A 147 -12.17 -9.93 0.81
C ILE A 147 -13.30 -10.87 0.43
N ALA A 148 -13.00 -12.15 0.31
CA ALA A 148 -13.97 -13.22 0.08
C ALA A 148 -13.82 -14.31 1.14
N ASP A 149 -14.92 -15.01 1.42
CA ASP A 149 -14.90 -16.22 2.24
C ASP A 149 -14.23 -17.36 1.44
N PRO A 150 -13.07 -17.88 1.90
CA PRO A 150 -12.37 -18.95 1.19
C PRO A 150 -13.10 -20.31 1.25
N ASN A 151 -14.19 -20.42 2.00
CA ASN A 151 -15.02 -21.64 2.07
C ASN A 151 -16.18 -21.64 1.08
N ASN A 152 -16.36 -20.56 0.30
CA ASN A 152 -17.45 -20.50 -0.66
C ASN A 152 -17.28 -21.55 -1.79
N PRO A 153 -18.38 -21.93 -2.50
CA PRO A 153 -18.33 -22.98 -3.52
C PRO A 153 -17.32 -22.72 -4.65
N GLN A 154 -17.04 -21.46 -5.00
CA GLN A 154 -16.10 -21.11 -6.06
C GLN A 154 -14.67 -21.42 -5.63
N TYR A 155 -14.28 -21.08 -4.39
CA TYR A 155 -12.97 -21.42 -3.84
C TYR A 155 -12.80 -22.94 -3.68
N VAL A 156 -13.84 -23.64 -3.23
CA VAL A 156 -13.80 -25.11 -3.12
C VAL A 156 -13.59 -25.76 -4.48
N ALA A 157 -14.26 -25.28 -5.53
CA ALA A 157 -14.08 -25.78 -6.89
C ALA A 157 -12.67 -25.47 -7.43
N ALA A 158 -12.17 -24.25 -7.21
CA ALA A 158 -10.82 -23.85 -7.62
C ALA A 158 -9.74 -24.70 -6.95
N ARG A 159 -9.84 -24.95 -5.64
CA ARG A 159 -8.93 -25.84 -4.90
C ARG A 159 -8.89 -27.25 -5.48
N LYS A 160 -10.06 -27.84 -5.75
CA LYS A 160 -10.15 -29.17 -6.39
C LYS A 160 -9.47 -29.19 -7.76
N ALA A 161 -9.65 -28.14 -8.56
CA ALA A 161 -9.01 -28.01 -9.87
C ALA A 161 -7.48 -27.91 -9.75
N THR A 162 -6.98 -27.10 -8.80
CA THR A 162 -5.52 -26.98 -8.57
C THR A 162 -4.91 -28.31 -8.15
N VAL A 163 -5.55 -29.04 -7.23
CA VAL A 163 -5.10 -30.37 -6.81
C VAL A 163 -5.12 -31.36 -7.98
N ALA A 164 -6.16 -31.34 -8.81
CA ALA A 164 -6.26 -32.25 -9.97
C ALA A 164 -5.15 -32.05 -11.00
N VAL A 165 -4.64 -30.82 -11.16
CA VAL A 165 -3.59 -30.48 -12.15
C VAL A 165 -2.19 -30.59 -11.55
N HIS A 166 -2.00 -30.09 -10.33
CA HIS A 166 -0.67 -29.93 -9.72
C HIS A 166 -0.36 -30.96 -8.64
N GLY A 167 -1.35 -31.76 -8.20
CA GLY A 167 -1.16 -32.82 -7.20
C GLY A 167 -0.87 -32.30 -5.78
N ILE A 168 -1.02 -31.00 -5.53
CA ILE A 168 -0.73 -30.34 -4.25
C ILE A 168 -1.89 -29.44 -3.83
N GLU A 169 -2.09 -29.31 -2.52
CA GLU A 169 -3.05 -28.35 -1.96
C GLU A 169 -2.53 -26.91 -2.14
N PRO A 170 -3.35 -25.98 -2.67
CA PRO A 170 -2.95 -24.59 -2.81
C PRO A 170 -3.00 -23.83 -1.48
N ASP A 171 -2.01 -22.97 -1.27
CA ASP A 171 -2.08 -21.94 -0.25
C ASP A 171 -3.18 -20.91 -0.58
N LEU A 172 -3.94 -20.51 0.43
CA LEU A 172 -4.94 -19.45 0.31
C LEU A 172 -4.29 -18.11 0.64
N THR A 173 -4.04 -17.30 -0.39
CA THR A 173 -3.32 -16.04 -0.24
C THR A 173 -4.25 -14.83 -0.33
N ARG A 174 -3.81 -13.74 0.31
CA ARG A 174 -4.24 -12.37 -0.02
C ARG A 174 -3.25 -11.78 -1.00
N GLU A 175 -3.54 -10.58 -1.50
CA GLU A 175 -2.61 -9.85 -2.38
C GLU A 175 -2.50 -8.38 -1.97
N GLY A 176 -1.31 -7.79 -2.21
CA GLY A 176 -1.05 -6.36 -1.97
C GLY A 176 -1.43 -5.46 -3.15
N GLY A 177 -1.79 -6.07 -4.28
CA GLY A 177 -2.33 -5.38 -5.44
C GLY A 177 -3.76 -4.90 -5.23
N SER A 178 -4.35 -4.34 -6.28
CA SER A 178 -5.78 -3.95 -6.25
C SER A 178 -6.41 -4.25 -7.60
N ILE A 179 -7.60 -4.85 -7.57
CA ILE A 179 -8.39 -5.21 -8.74
C ILE A 179 -9.79 -4.61 -8.53
N PRO A 180 -10.02 -3.31 -8.83
CA PRO A 180 -11.24 -2.59 -8.43
C PRO A 180 -12.56 -3.25 -8.86
N ILE A 181 -12.55 -3.98 -9.97
CA ILE A 181 -13.75 -4.63 -10.52
C ILE A 181 -14.31 -5.74 -9.62
N THR A 182 -13.54 -6.30 -8.69
CA THR A 182 -14.03 -7.34 -7.76
C THR A 182 -15.22 -6.87 -6.93
N LEU A 183 -15.20 -5.60 -6.51
CA LEU A 183 -16.29 -4.97 -5.77
C LEU A 183 -17.53 -4.79 -6.63
N THR A 184 -17.34 -4.35 -7.87
CA THR A 184 -18.45 -4.19 -8.83
C THR A 184 -19.18 -5.50 -9.07
N PHE A 185 -18.46 -6.63 -9.19
CA PHE A 185 -19.12 -7.94 -9.33
C PHE A 185 -19.77 -8.41 -8.02
N GLN A 186 -19.15 -8.17 -6.87
CA GLN A 186 -19.69 -8.58 -5.57
C GLN A 186 -21.01 -7.86 -5.23
N GLU A 187 -21.17 -6.61 -5.64
CA GLU A 187 -22.43 -5.86 -5.46
C GLU A 187 -23.58 -6.34 -6.37
N GLN A 188 -23.27 -7.14 -7.41
CA GLN A 188 -24.24 -7.61 -8.40
C GLN A 188 -24.68 -9.07 -8.18
N THR A 189 -24.09 -9.77 -7.21
CA THR A 189 -24.36 -11.18 -6.87
C THR A 189 -24.85 -11.32 -5.45
#